data_AF-A0A8T5BFQ6-F1
#
_entry.id   AF-A0A8T5BFQ6-F1
#
_cell.length_a   1.000
_cell.length_b   1.000
_cell.length_c   1.000
_cell.angle_alpha   90.00
_cell.angle_beta   90.00
_cell.angle_gamma   90.00
#
_symmetry.space_group_name_H-M   'P 1'
#
loop_
_entity.id
_entity.type
_entity.pdbx_description
1 polymer ?
#
loop_
_entity_poly.entity_id
_entity_poly.type
_entity_poly.pdbx_seq_one_letter_code
_entity_poly.pdbx_strand_id
1 'polypeptide(L)'
;MSKKCVICFNEVEENEDFCELHKLAYLNIIKAYSEWKKAYGEVSFKDFLEKIIEAKESGEAVKEVAFYMTKNHSKINVGEEM
;
A
#
# COMPACT_ATOMS: atom_id res chain seq x y z
N MET A 1 14.75 14.46 -14.88
CA MET A 1 14.74 14.96 -13.47
C MET A 1 14.52 13.74 -12.60
N SER A 2 15.31 13.51 -11.55
CA SER A 2 15.06 12.35 -10.68
C SER A 2 13.76 12.55 -9.91
N LYS A 3 12.78 11.66 -10.14
CA LYS A 3 11.56 11.62 -9.33
C LYS A 3 11.91 11.04 -7.95
N LYS A 4 11.09 11.34 -6.95
CA LYS A 4 11.31 10.89 -5.57
C LYS A 4 10.09 10.15 -5.05
N CYS A 5 10.34 9.16 -4.19
CA CYS A 5 9.31 8.39 -3.53
C CYS A 5 8.41 9.33 -2.72
N VAL A 6 7.11 9.19 -2.88
CA VAL A 6 6.13 10.04 -2.18
C VAL A 6 6.08 9.84 -0.66
N ILE A 7 6.70 8.76 -0.16
CA ILE A 7 6.74 8.43 1.29
C ILE A 7 8.09 8.83 1.90
N CYS A 8 9.21 8.32 1.38
CA CYS A 8 10.53 8.52 1.99
C CYS A 8 11.49 9.40 1.19
N PHE A 9 11.05 9.98 0.06
CA PHE A 9 11.84 10.87 -0.80
C PHE A 9 13.14 10.29 -1.40
N ASN A 10 13.34 8.97 -1.29
CA ASN A 10 14.41 8.26 -2.01
C ASN A 10 14.20 8.34 -3.53
N GLU A 11 15.28 8.16 -4.29
CA GLU A 11 15.21 8.16 -5.76
C GLU A 11 14.33 7.02 -6.27
N VAL A 12 13.52 7.35 -7.29
CA VAL A 12 12.65 6.39 -7.98
C VAL A 12 12.82 6.53 -9.48
N GLU A 13 12.47 5.47 -10.21
CA GLU A 13 12.40 5.53 -11.66
C GLU A 13 11.41 6.62 -12.11
N GLU A 14 11.65 7.23 -13.26
CA GLU A 14 10.92 8.43 -13.72
C GLU A 14 9.39 8.23 -13.78
N ASN A 15 8.93 6.98 -13.92
CA ASN A 15 7.52 6.58 -14.03
C ASN A 15 6.91 6.01 -12.74
N GLU A 16 7.64 5.99 -11.62
CA GLU A 16 7.19 5.34 -10.38
C GLU A 16 6.88 6.37 -9.29
N ASP A 17 5.90 6.10 -8.42
CA ASP A 17 5.58 6.94 -7.25
C ASP A 17 6.26 6.43 -5.97
N PHE A 18 6.62 5.14 -5.96
CA PHE A 18 7.26 4.46 -4.84
C PHE A 18 8.69 4.05 -5.18
N CYS A 19 9.60 4.07 -4.20
CA CYS A 19 10.89 3.39 -4.34
C CYS A 19 10.69 1.88 -4.32
N GLU A 20 11.71 1.12 -4.68
CA GLU A 20 11.65 -0.35 -4.76
C GLU A 20 11.07 -0.99 -3.49
N LEU A 21 11.51 -0.54 -2.31
CA LEU A 21 11.01 -1.03 -1.02
C LEU A 21 9.51 -0.75 -0.82
N HIS A 22 9.08 0.49 -1.05
CA HIS A 22 7.67 0.87 -0.89
C HIS A 22 6.78 0.27 -1.99
N LYS A 23 7.31 0.06 -3.20
CA LYS A 23 6.62 -0.65 -4.29
C LYS A 23 6.39 -2.11 -3.90
N LEU A 24 7.41 -2.78 -3.36
CA LEU A 24 7.27 -4.15 -2.87
C LEU A 24 6.26 -4.24 -1.72
N ALA A 25 6.31 -3.30 -0.78
CA ALA A 25 5.34 -3.21 0.32
C ALA A 25 3.91 -3.03 -0.21
N TYR A 26 3.69 -2.12 -1.16
CA TYR A 26 2.40 -1.92 -1.82
C TYR A 26 1.88 -3.22 -2.47
N LEU A 27 2.70 -3.89 -3.27
CA LEU A 27 2.31 -5.15 -3.93
C LEU A 27 1.95 -6.24 -2.91
N ASN A 28 2.70 -6.33 -1.81
CA ASN A 28 2.41 -7.28 -0.73
C ASN A 28 1.08 -6.96 -0.03
N ILE A 29 0.75 -5.69 0.21
CA ILE A 29 -0.54 -5.26 0.78
C ILE A 29 -1.68 -5.67 -0.13
N ILE A 30 -1.59 -5.39 -1.44
CA ILE A 30 -2.64 -5.74 -2.42
C ILE A 30 -2.84 -7.26 -2.49
N LYS A 31 -1.74 -8.03 -2.51
CA LYS A 31 -1.80 -9.49 -2.50
C LYS A 31 -2.47 -10.02 -1.23
N ALA A 32 -2.02 -9.56 -0.06
CA ALA A 32 -2.58 -9.97 1.22
C ALA A 32 -4.05 -9.59 1.36
N TYR A 33 -4.47 -8.43 0.82
CA TYR A 33 -5.87 -8.04 0.80
C TYR A 33 -6.73 -8.99 -0.02
N SER A 34 -6.24 -9.44 -1.19
CA SER A 34 -6.93 -10.44 -2.00
C SER A 34 -7.13 -11.75 -1.23
N GLU A 35 -6.12 -12.19 -0.50
CA GLU A 35 -6.19 -13.40 0.34
C GLU A 35 -7.16 -13.22 1.51
N TRP A 36 -7.13 -12.07 2.17
CA TRP A 36 -8.06 -11.72 3.25
C TRP A 36 -9.50 -11.64 2.76
N LYS A 37 -9.75 -11.01 1.61
CA LYS A 37 -11.09 -10.94 1.01
C LYS A 37 -11.62 -12.33 0.66
N LYS A 38 -10.77 -13.25 0.20
CA LYS A 38 -11.16 -14.64 -0.05
C LYS A 38 -11.46 -15.41 1.23
N ALA A 39 -10.71 -15.18 2.31
CA ALA A 39 -10.86 -15.89 3.57
C ALA A 39 -12.02 -15.38 4.44
N TYR A 40 -12.17 -14.06 4.53
CA TYR A 40 -13.12 -13.39 5.43
C TYR A 40 -14.37 -12.83 4.70
N GLY A 41 -14.37 -12.79 3.36
CA GLY A 41 -15.47 -12.25 2.57
C GLY A 41 -15.44 -10.71 2.46
N GLU A 42 -16.49 -10.05 2.95
CA GLU A 42 -16.71 -8.60 2.82
C GLU A 42 -15.87 -7.77 3.80
N VAL A 43 -14.53 -7.90 3.72
CA VAL A 43 -13.62 -6.98 4.41
C VAL A 43 -13.41 -5.73 3.55
N SER A 44 -13.66 -4.56 4.14
CA SER A 44 -13.36 -3.28 3.49
C SER A 44 -11.85 -3.05 3.44
N PHE A 45 -11.36 -2.47 2.35
CA PHE A 45 -9.94 -2.21 2.19
C PHE A 45 -9.37 -1.32 3.29
N LYS A 46 -10.13 -0.32 3.74
CA LYS A 46 -9.76 0.54 4.87
C LYS A 46 -9.58 -0.24 6.18
N ASP A 47 -10.52 -1.12 6.52
CA ASP A 47 -10.45 -1.93 7.75
C ASP A 47 -9.22 -2.83 7.74
N PHE A 48 -8.95 -3.46 6.60
CA PHE A 48 -7.73 -4.23 6.38
C PHE A 48 -6.45 -3.40 6.58
N LEU A 49 -6.37 -2.19 6.01
CA LEU A 49 -5.22 -1.31 6.20
C LEU A 49 -5.04 -0.89 7.66
N GLU A 50 -6.13 -0.59 8.38
CA GLU A 50 -6.08 -0.27 9.82
C GLU A 50 -5.51 -1.45 10.63
N LYS A 51 -5.95 -2.68 10.34
CA LYS A 51 -5.39 -3.90 10.97
C LYS A 51 -3.89 -4.06 10.71
N ILE A 52 -3.43 -3.81 9.48
CA ILE A 52 -2.01 -3.87 9.13
C ILE A 52 -1.18 -2.83 9.88
N ILE A 53 -1.69 -1.60 9.99
CA ILE A 53 -1.01 -0.51 10.69
C ILE A 53 -0.83 -0.85 12.17
N GLU A 54 -1.87 -1.43 12.79
CA GLU A 54 -1.84 -1.86 14.19
C GLU A 54 -1.02 -3.13 14.44
N ALA A 55 -0.84 -3.98 13.43
CA ALA A 55 -0.12 -5.25 13.54
C ALA A 55 1.37 -5.04 13.83
N LYS A 56 1.83 -5.44 15.03
CA LYS A 56 3.24 -5.35 15.42
C LYS A 56 4.19 -6.12 14.50
N GLU A 57 3.72 -7.24 13.97
CA GLU A 57 4.43 -8.11 13.02
C GLU A 57 4.59 -7.53 11.61
N SER A 58 3.81 -6.51 11.25
CA SER A 58 3.95 -5.86 9.95
C SER A 58 5.21 -4.99 9.92
N GLY A 59 6.01 -5.14 8.86
CA GLY A 59 7.22 -4.36 8.64
C GLY A 59 6.93 -2.86 8.48
N GLU A 60 7.92 -2.02 8.80
CA GLU A 60 7.78 -0.55 8.81
C GLU A 60 7.33 -0.02 7.45
N ALA A 61 7.98 -0.44 6.35
CA ALA A 61 7.59 -0.03 5.00
C ALA A 61 6.14 -0.38 4.66
N VAL A 62 5.63 -1.52 5.13
CA VAL A 62 4.22 -1.93 4.94
C VAL A 62 3.28 -0.99 5.69
N LYS A 63 3.63 -0.63 6.92
CA LYS A 63 2.85 0.35 7.71
C LYS A 63 2.87 1.73 7.09
N GLU A 64 4.01 2.18 6.60
CA GLU A 64 4.17 3.47 5.92
C GLU A 64 3.30 3.55 4.66
N VAL A 65 3.33 2.52 3.81
CA VAL A 65 2.44 2.44 2.63
C VAL A 65 0.97 2.39 3.05
N ALA A 66 0.60 1.55 4.02
CA ALA A 66 -0.78 1.43 4.47
C ALA A 66 -1.31 2.76 5.04
N PHE A 67 -0.48 3.48 5.80
CA PHE A 67 -0.81 4.80 6.31
C PHE A 67 -0.98 5.82 5.18
N TYR A 68 -0.07 5.84 4.20
CA TYR A 68 -0.18 6.68 3.01
C TYR A 68 -1.49 6.41 2.24
N MET A 69 -1.82 5.14 2.00
CA MET A 69 -3.05 4.74 1.29
C MET A 69 -4.31 5.15 2.05
N THR A 70 -4.31 5.04 3.39
CA THR A 70 -5.43 5.46 4.25
C THR A 70 -5.61 6.98 4.25
N LYS A 71 -4.53 7.75 4.13
CA LYS A 71 -4.58 9.22 4.08
C LYS A 71 -4.91 9.76 2.68
N ASN A 72 -4.49 9.07 1.62
CA ASN A 72 -4.66 9.49 0.22
C ASN A 72 -5.84 8.80 -0.50
N HIS A 73 -6.93 8.55 0.21
CA HIS A 73 -8.17 7.87 -0.25
C HIS A 73 -8.82 8.41 -1.55
N SER A 74 -8.28 9.47 -2.17
CA SER A 74 -8.80 10.10 -3.40
C SER A 74 -7.86 10.03 -4.62
N LYS A 75 -6.70 9.35 -4.56
CA LYS A 75 -5.79 9.23 -5.72
C LYS A 75 -5.18 7.85 -5.98
N ILE A 76 -5.47 6.84 -5.14
CA ILE A 76 -5.08 5.46 -5.48
C ILE A 76 -6.13 4.93 -6.45
N ASN A 77 -5.83 4.94 -7.76
CA ASN A 77 -6.53 4.09 -8.73
C ASN A 77 -6.18 2.62 -8.38
N VAL A 78 -6.82 2.06 -7.36
CA VAL A 78 -6.94 0.61 -7.25
C VAL A 78 -7.84 0.24 -8.42
N GLY A 79 -7.26 -0.36 -9.46
CA GLY A 79 -7.97 -0.75 -10.67
C GLY A 79 -9.30 -1.43 -10.36
N GLU A 80 -10.38 -0.68 -10.55
CA GLU A 80 -11.65 -1.22 -11.00
C GLU A 80 -11.41 -1.75 -12.42
N GLU A 81 -10.93 -2.98 -12.51
CA GLU A 81 -11.21 -3.81 -13.68
C GLU A 81 -12.26 -4.84 -13.26
N MET A 82 -13.46 -4.54 -13.73
CA MET A 82 -14.69 -5.33 -13.68
C MET A 82 -14.53 -6.59 -14.55
#